data_AF-A0A4W5KQF2-F1
#
_entry.id   AF-A0A4W5KQF2-F1
#
_cell.length_a   1.000
_cell.length_b   1.000
_cell.length_c   1.000
_cell.angle_alpha   90.00
_cell.angle_beta   90.00
_cell.angle_gamma   90.00
#
_symmetry.space_group_name_H-M   'P 1'
#
loop_
_entity.id
_entity.type
_entity.pdbx_description
1 polymer ?
#
loop_
_entity_poly.entity_id
_entity_poly.type
_entity_poly.pdbx_seq_one_letter_code
_entity_poly.pdbx_strand_id
1 'polypeptide(L)'
;MFSVGVDTRLKFTIEPSLGKNGFQQWYDALKAVVRLPTGIPKEWRKRVWLTLADQYLHSISIDWDKTLRFAFNERSNPDDDSLGIQIVKDLHRTGCSSYSGQEGEQDRVVLKRVLLAYARWNKAVGYCQGFNVLAALILEVTEGNESHALKVMIYLIDKVLPESYFANNLRSLSVDMAVFRDLLRMKLPHLSQHLHLLQKTADREAGGGSVCLSVCLSVCLSVIQTTTSPLTNASV
;
A
#
# COMPACT_ATOMS: atom_id res chain seq x y z
N MET A 1 6.43 -41.50 -28.96
CA MET A 1 7.15 -41.01 -27.78
C MET A 1 7.03 -39.49 -27.81
N PHE A 2 6.13 -38.91 -27.00
CA PHE A 2 5.81 -37.49 -27.04
C PHE A 2 7.00 -36.68 -26.54
N SER A 3 7.58 -35.85 -27.43
CA SER A 3 8.55 -34.83 -27.04
C SER A 3 7.76 -33.70 -26.39
N VAL A 4 7.87 -33.56 -25.07
CA VAL A 4 7.34 -32.41 -24.33
C VAL A 4 8.27 -31.24 -24.64
N GLY A 5 7.99 -30.56 -25.75
CA GLY A 5 8.61 -29.28 -26.06
C GLY A 5 8.24 -28.28 -24.96
N VAL A 6 9.20 -27.93 -24.11
CA VAL A 6 9.12 -26.71 -23.32
C VAL A 6 9.00 -25.57 -24.33
N ASP A 7 7.87 -24.87 -24.33
CA ASP A 7 7.65 -23.74 -25.22
C ASP A 7 8.63 -22.62 -24.86
N THR A 8 9.75 -22.55 -25.59
CA THR A 8 10.80 -21.54 -25.44
C THR A 8 10.36 -20.15 -25.91
N ARG A 9 9.07 -19.96 -26.23
CA ARG A 9 8.46 -18.68 -26.64
C ARG A 9 7.55 -18.07 -25.59
N LEU A 10 7.79 -18.31 -24.30
CA LEU A 10 7.28 -17.43 -23.24
C LEU A 10 7.93 -16.04 -23.37
N LYS A 11 7.42 -15.24 -24.30
CA LYS A 11 7.67 -13.80 -24.35
C LYS A 11 6.98 -13.21 -23.12
N PHE A 12 7.76 -12.97 -22.08
CA PHE A 12 7.28 -12.22 -20.94
C PHE A 12 6.92 -10.80 -21.42
N THR A 13 5.64 -10.49 -21.47
CA THR A 13 5.14 -9.15 -21.79
C THR A 13 4.74 -8.45 -20.49
N ILE A 14 5.08 -7.17 -20.37
CA ILE A 14 4.70 -6.36 -19.22
C ILE A 14 3.17 -6.14 -19.20
N GLU A 15 2.52 -6.30 -20.36
CA GLU A 15 1.06 -6.19 -20.51
C GLU A 15 0.40 -7.55 -20.72
N PRO A 16 -0.79 -7.77 -20.15
CA PRO A 16 -1.54 -9.00 -20.34
C PRO A 16 -2.07 -9.08 -21.77
N SER A 17 -2.09 -10.29 -22.32
CA SER A 17 -2.77 -10.53 -23.61
C SER A 17 -4.29 -10.39 -23.46
N LEU A 18 -4.97 -10.01 -24.55
CA LEU A 18 -6.42 -9.85 -24.57
C LEU A 18 -7.14 -11.15 -24.18
N GLY A 19 -8.13 -11.05 -23.28
CA GLY A 19 -8.96 -12.17 -22.82
C GLY A 19 -8.60 -12.68 -21.42
N LYS A 20 -9.57 -13.34 -20.75
CA LYS A 20 -9.43 -13.81 -19.35
C LYS A 20 -8.24 -14.74 -19.13
N ASN A 21 -7.96 -15.62 -20.10
CA ASN A 21 -6.85 -16.56 -20.02
C ASN A 21 -5.49 -15.86 -20.13
N GLY A 22 -5.40 -14.76 -20.89
CA GLY A 22 -4.18 -13.96 -21.04
C GLY A 22 -3.80 -13.21 -19.77
N PHE A 23 -4.78 -12.64 -19.07
CA PHE A 23 -4.54 -11.97 -17.78
C PHE A 23 -4.06 -12.96 -16.71
N GLN A 24 -4.68 -14.14 -16.63
CA GLN A 24 -4.31 -15.14 -15.63
C GLN A 24 -2.86 -15.64 -15.82
N GLN A 25 -2.48 -15.94 -17.07
CA GLN A 25 -1.11 -16.33 -17.41
C GLN A 25 -0.09 -15.24 -17.07
N TRP A 26 -0.41 -13.98 -17.40
CA TRP A 26 0.41 -12.82 -17.05
C TRP A 26 0.55 -12.65 -15.53
N TYR A 27 -0.55 -12.81 -14.78
CA TYR A 27 -0.56 -12.72 -13.33
C TYR A 27 0.29 -13.83 -12.67
N ASP A 28 0.20 -15.07 -13.18
CA ASP A 28 1.00 -16.18 -12.68
C ASP A 28 2.49 -15.99 -12.99
N ALA A 29 2.84 -15.46 -14.17
CA ALA A 29 4.20 -15.11 -14.51
C ALA A 29 4.76 -14.01 -13.60
N LEU A 30 3.97 -12.96 -13.31
CA LEU A 30 4.38 -11.90 -12.39
C LEU A 30 4.58 -12.39 -10.96
N LYS A 31 3.74 -13.31 -10.47
CA LYS A 31 3.96 -13.94 -9.15
C LYS A 31 5.31 -14.67 -9.08
N ALA A 32 5.78 -15.25 -10.18
CA ALA A 32 7.11 -15.84 -10.24
C ALA A 32 8.22 -14.77 -10.19
N VAL A 33 8.05 -13.65 -10.90
CA VAL A 33 8.99 -12.51 -10.89
C VAL A 33 9.09 -11.88 -9.50
N VAL A 34 7.99 -11.70 -8.78
CA VAL A 34 7.96 -11.15 -7.42
C VAL A 34 8.81 -11.99 -6.45
N ARG A 35 8.91 -13.30 -6.68
CA ARG A 35 9.69 -14.22 -5.83
C ARG A 35 11.19 -14.22 -6.13
N LEU A 36 11.63 -13.51 -7.17
CA LEU A 36 13.06 -13.34 -7.43
C LEU A 36 13.70 -12.44 -6.36
N PRO A 37 15.01 -12.62 -6.06
CA PRO A 37 15.69 -11.81 -5.04
C PRO A 37 15.64 -10.29 -5.30
N THR A 38 15.54 -9.89 -6.57
CA THR A 38 15.45 -8.50 -7.03
C THR A 38 14.02 -7.97 -7.07
N GLY A 39 13.01 -8.83 -6.86
CA GLY A 39 11.60 -8.52 -7.05
C GLY A 39 11.27 -7.99 -8.45
N ILE A 40 10.19 -7.20 -8.54
CA ILE A 40 9.80 -6.52 -9.78
C ILE A 40 10.75 -5.33 -10.04
N PRO A 41 11.37 -5.24 -11.25
CA PRO A 41 12.18 -4.09 -11.67
C PRO A 41 11.44 -2.76 -11.51
N LYS A 42 12.13 -1.70 -11.10
CA LYS A 42 11.52 -0.40 -10.75
C LYS A 42 10.68 0.16 -11.90
N GLU A 43 11.22 0.07 -13.11
CA GLU A 43 10.61 0.47 -14.38
C GLU A 43 9.29 -0.26 -14.70
N TRP A 44 9.05 -1.44 -14.12
CA TRP A 44 7.84 -2.22 -14.37
C TRP A 44 6.77 -1.98 -13.32
N ARG A 45 7.13 -1.53 -12.11
CA ARG A 45 6.21 -1.42 -10.96
C ARG A 45 4.97 -0.60 -11.30
N LYS A 46 5.17 0.60 -11.85
CA LYS A 46 4.08 1.49 -12.26
C LYS A 46 3.08 0.80 -13.19
N ARG A 47 3.60 0.15 -14.23
CA ARG A 47 2.77 -0.54 -15.23
C ARG A 47 2.03 -1.72 -14.59
N VAL A 48 2.73 -2.56 -13.83
CA VAL A 48 2.12 -3.73 -13.18
C VAL A 48 1.01 -3.32 -12.21
N TRP A 49 1.27 -2.32 -11.36
CA TRP A 49 0.30 -1.85 -10.38
C TRP A 49 -0.95 -1.27 -11.04
N LEU A 50 -0.77 -0.46 -12.08
CA LEU A 50 -1.88 0.11 -12.83
C LEU A 50 -2.70 -0.96 -13.54
N THR A 51 -2.05 -1.93 -14.20
CA THR A 51 -2.75 -3.04 -14.85
C THR A 51 -3.60 -3.85 -13.86
N LEU A 52 -3.08 -4.13 -12.67
CA LEU A 52 -3.84 -4.84 -11.62
C LEU A 52 -5.04 -4.01 -11.14
N ALA A 53 -4.82 -2.71 -10.91
CA ALA A 53 -5.85 -1.81 -10.45
C ALA A 53 -6.95 -1.59 -11.51
N ASP A 54 -6.58 -1.42 -12.77
CA ASP A 54 -7.50 -1.32 -13.91
C ASP A 54 -8.35 -2.58 -14.04
N GLN A 55 -7.73 -3.76 -13.96
CA GLN A 55 -8.46 -5.03 -14.00
C GLN A 55 -9.50 -5.11 -12.88
N TYR A 56 -9.14 -4.68 -11.66
CA TYR A 56 -10.08 -4.64 -10.54
C TYR A 56 -11.22 -3.66 -10.78
N LEU A 57 -10.92 -2.40 -11.14
CA LEU A 57 -11.96 -1.39 -11.38
C LEU A 57 -12.90 -1.78 -12.53
N HIS A 58 -12.39 -2.42 -13.57
CA HIS A 58 -13.23 -3.01 -14.62
C HIS A 58 -14.11 -4.15 -14.08
N SER A 59 -13.59 -5.00 -13.19
CA SER A 59 -14.36 -6.11 -12.63
C SER A 59 -15.56 -5.66 -11.79
N ILE A 60 -15.47 -4.48 -11.16
CA ILE A 60 -16.57 -3.85 -10.41
C ILE A 60 -17.35 -2.82 -11.24
N SER A 61 -17.11 -2.76 -12.56
CA SER A 61 -17.83 -1.92 -13.53
C SER A 61 -17.87 -0.43 -13.18
N ILE A 62 -16.74 0.11 -12.69
CA ILE A 62 -16.64 1.51 -12.30
C ILE A 62 -16.42 2.41 -13.52
N ASP A 63 -17.22 3.47 -13.61
CA ASP A 63 -16.95 4.62 -14.48
C ASP A 63 -15.82 5.46 -13.85
N TRP A 64 -14.60 5.29 -14.37
CA TRP A 64 -13.42 5.94 -13.80
C TRP A 64 -13.43 7.45 -13.98
N ASP A 65 -13.89 7.96 -15.12
CA ASP A 65 -13.94 9.40 -15.38
C ASP A 65 -14.91 10.11 -14.43
N LYS A 66 -16.09 9.52 -14.22
CA LYS A 66 -17.06 10.03 -13.24
C LYS A 66 -16.51 9.96 -11.82
N THR A 67 -15.86 8.85 -11.48
CA THR A 67 -15.24 8.65 -10.16
C THR A 67 -14.15 9.68 -9.89
N LEU A 68 -13.27 9.93 -10.86
CA LEU A 68 -12.17 10.87 -10.73
C LEU A 68 -12.68 12.30 -10.50
N ARG A 69 -13.69 12.72 -11.29
CA ARG A 69 -14.34 14.03 -11.12
C ARG A 69 -15.00 14.17 -9.76
N PHE A 70 -15.60 13.10 -9.25
CA PHE A 70 -16.21 13.10 -7.93
C PHE A 70 -15.15 13.15 -6.82
N ALA A 71 -14.11 12.31 -6.88
CA ALA A 71 -13.11 12.19 -5.83
C ALA A 71 -12.23 13.44 -5.69
N PHE A 72 -11.85 14.07 -6.81
CA PHE A 72 -11.01 15.28 -6.84
C PHE A 72 -11.81 16.59 -6.96
N ASN A 73 -13.10 16.59 -6.62
CA ASN A 73 -13.88 17.83 -6.71
C ASN A 73 -13.37 18.90 -5.72
N GLU A 74 -13.49 20.18 -6.10
CA GLU A 74 -13.09 21.33 -5.27
C GLU A 74 -14.18 21.78 -4.29
N ARG A 75 -15.35 21.13 -4.27
CA ARG A 75 -16.43 21.50 -3.35
C ARG A 75 -16.03 21.07 -1.94
N SER A 76 -16.23 21.96 -0.98
CA SER A 76 -16.02 21.64 0.44
C SER A 76 -17.01 20.55 0.87
N ASN A 77 -16.49 19.36 1.21
CA ASN A 77 -17.25 18.31 1.89
C ASN A 77 -17.13 18.58 3.39
N PRO A 78 -18.23 18.54 4.17
CA PRO A 78 -18.16 18.74 5.62
C PRO A 78 -17.15 17.82 6.32
N ASP A 79 -16.95 16.62 5.78
CA ASP A 79 -16.00 15.64 6.32
C ASP A 79 -14.53 16.03 6.02
N ASP A 80 -14.27 16.78 4.93
CA ASP A 80 -12.92 17.12 4.46
C ASP A 80 -12.18 18.02 5.44
N ASP A 81 -12.88 18.87 6.19
CA ASP A 81 -12.24 19.79 7.14
C ASP A 81 -11.63 19.01 8.30
N SER A 82 -12.40 18.09 8.88
CA SER A 82 -11.94 17.24 9.98
C SER A 82 -10.83 16.27 9.53
N LEU A 83 -11.03 15.59 8.40
CA LEU A 83 -10.05 14.67 7.82
C LEU A 83 -8.78 15.41 7.37
N GLY A 84 -8.94 16.59 6.79
CA GLY A 84 -7.84 17.43 6.32
C GLY A 84 -6.91 17.85 7.44
N ILE A 85 -7.45 18.19 8.63
CA ILE A 85 -6.64 18.49 9.82
C ILE A 85 -5.83 17.27 10.25
N GLN A 86 -6.46 16.09 10.30
CA GLN A 86 -5.80 14.85 10.69
C GLN A 86 -4.69 14.46 9.69
N ILE A 87 -5.00 14.52 8.39
CA ILE A 87 -4.03 14.26 7.32
C ILE A 87 -2.84 15.20 7.45
N VAL A 88 -3.04 16.51 7.60
CA VAL A 88 -1.95 17.48 7.76
C VAL A 88 -1.10 17.14 8.98
N LYS A 89 -1.72 16.81 10.12
CA LYS A 89 -0.99 16.41 11.33
C LYS A 89 -0.10 15.18 11.10
N ASP A 90 -0.59 14.19 10.36
CA ASP A 90 0.14 12.97 10.06
C ASP A 90 1.19 13.18 8.96
N LEU A 91 0.97 14.10 8.01
CA LEU A 91 1.96 14.53 7.01
C LEU A 91 3.20 15.18 7.63
N HIS A 92 3.06 15.82 8.78
CA HIS A 92 4.21 16.33 9.56
C HIS A 92 5.03 15.24 10.24
N ARG A 93 4.49 14.02 10.33
CA ARG A 93 5.14 12.85 10.94
C ARG A 93 5.56 11.80 9.93
N THR A 94 5.13 11.91 8.68
CA THR A 94 5.60 11.07 7.57
C THR A 94 7.09 11.36 7.33
N GLY A 95 7.97 10.62 8.00
CA GLY A 95 9.44 10.79 7.94
C GLY A 95 10.08 10.41 6.60
N CYS A 96 9.39 10.64 5.48
CA CYS A 96 9.92 10.43 4.14
C CYS A 96 10.64 11.72 3.72
N SER A 97 11.96 11.64 3.48
CA SER A 97 12.83 12.80 3.25
C SER A 97 12.34 13.73 2.12
N SER A 98 11.68 13.17 1.10
CA SER A 98 11.12 13.91 -0.04
C SER A 98 10.01 14.89 0.34
N TYR A 99 9.37 14.73 1.51
CA TYR A 99 8.24 15.56 1.97
C TYR A 99 8.63 16.51 3.11
N SER A 100 9.93 16.69 3.35
CA SER A 100 10.47 17.54 4.42
C SER A 100 11.10 18.82 3.87
N GLY A 101 10.86 19.96 4.53
CA GLY A 101 11.35 21.29 4.09
C GLY A 101 10.43 22.02 3.09
N GLN A 102 10.84 23.22 2.66
CA GLN A 102 10.04 24.07 1.75
C GLN A 102 9.81 23.42 0.36
N GLU A 103 10.74 22.60 -0.10
CA GLU A 103 10.62 21.88 -1.38
C GLU A 103 9.55 20.77 -1.33
N GLY A 104 9.29 20.19 -0.16
CA GLY A 104 8.29 19.13 0.04
C GLY A 104 6.85 19.62 0.19
N GLU A 105 6.60 20.93 0.20
CA GLU A 105 5.24 21.47 0.41
C GLU A 105 4.30 21.13 -0.75
N GLN A 106 4.79 21.17 -2.00
CA GLN A 106 4.00 20.77 -3.16
C GLN A 106 3.64 19.28 -3.12
N ASP A 107 4.60 18.43 -2.76
CA ASP A 107 4.38 16.99 -2.64
C ASP A 107 3.39 16.65 -1.52
N ARG A 108 3.38 17.43 -0.43
CA ARG A 108 2.41 17.30 0.66
C ARG A 108 1.00 17.69 0.23
N VAL A 109 0.86 18.71 -0.62
CA VAL A 109 -0.43 19.09 -1.20
C VAL A 109 -0.97 17.97 -2.10
N VAL A 110 -0.13 17.42 -2.97
CA VAL A 110 -0.46 16.26 -3.83
C VAL A 110 -0.90 15.07 -2.98
N LEU A 111 -0.11 14.72 -1.96
CA LEU A 111 -0.41 13.62 -1.06
C LEU A 111 -1.72 13.85 -0.29
N LYS A 112 -1.97 15.07 0.20
CA LYS A 112 -3.24 15.43 0.84
C LYS A 112 -4.43 15.26 -0.11
N ARG A 113 -4.31 15.70 -1.37
CA ARG A 113 -5.39 15.57 -2.37
C ARG A 113 -5.72 14.11 -2.65
N VAL A 114 -4.71 13.24 -2.82
CA VAL A 114 -4.94 11.80 -3.03
C VAL A 114 -5.62 11.15 -1.82
N LEU A 115 -5.19 11.48 -0.61
CA LEU A 115 -5.78 10.94 0.63
C LEU A 115 -7.25 11.38 0.80
N LEU A 116 -7.56 12.65 0.55
CA LEU A 116 -8.93 13.15 0.58
C LEU A 116 -9.78 12.50 -0.52
N ALA A 117 -9.23 12.35 -1.73
CA ALA A 117 -9.91 11.68 -2.82
C ALA A 117 -10.27 10.22 -2.47
N TYR A 118 -9.37 9.49 -1.81
CA TYR A 118 -9.67 8.15 -1.30
C TYR A 118 -10.73 8.16 -0.20
N ALA A 119 -10.64 9.08 0.77
CA ALA A 119 -11.63 9.19 1.84
C ALA A 119 -13.04 9.51 1.32
N ARG A 120 -13.13 10.29 0.23
CA ARG A 120 -14.38 10.57 -0.48
C ARG A 120 -14.90 9.35 -1.25
N TRP A 121 -14.00 8.55 -1.81
CA TRP A 121 -14.34 7.29 -2.48
C TRP A 121 -14.93 6.28 -1.51
N ASN A 122 -14.27 6.03 -0.38
CA ASN A 122 -14.71 5.06 0.63
C ASN A 122 -15.01 5.75 1.97
N LYS A 123 -16.18 6.39 2.06
CA LYS A 123 -16.62 7.08 3.29
C LYS A 123 -16.74 6.19 4.52
N ALA A 124 -16.92 4.87 4.34
CA ALA A 124 -17.03 3.94 5.45
C ALA A 124 -15.69 3.74 6.17
N VAL A 125 -14.58 3.84 5.44
CA VAL A 125 -13.21 3.78 5.98
C VAL A 125 -12.66 5.18 6.26
N GLY A 126 -12.89 6.13 5.35
CA GLY A 126 -12.36 7.49 5.44
C GLY A 126 -10.84 7.50 5.39
N TYR A 127 -10.21 8.11 6.40
CA TYR A 127 -8.75 8.16 6.57
C TYR A 127 -8.32 7.38 7.81
N CYS A 128 -7.50 6.35 7.62
CA CYS A 128 -6.81 5.67 8.70
C CYS A 128 -5.38 6.20 8.84
N GLN A 129 -4.93 6.35 10.09
CA GLN A 129 -3.53 6.66 10.37
C GLN A 129 -2.63 5.59 9.73
N GLY A 130 -1.65 6.04 8.93
CA GLY A 130 -0.78 5.19 8.12
C GLY A 130 -1.05 5.25 6.62
N PHE A 131 -2.23 5.71 6.19
CA PHE A 131 -2.51 5.91 4.76
C PHE A 131 -1.59 6.96 4.14
N ASN A 132 -1.10 7.92 4.91
CA ASN A 132 -0.07 8.88 4.49
C ASN A 132 1.20 8.20 3.96
N VAL A 133 1.70 7.18 4.65
CA VAL A 133 2.90 6.44 4.23
C VAL A 133 2.59 5.61 2.98
N LEU A 134 1.44 4.93 2.97
CA LEU A 134 1.01 4.13 1.82
C LEU A 134 0.86 4.99 0.55
N ALA A 135 0.13 6.10 0.65
CA ALA A 135 -0.07 7.00 -0.48
C ALA A 135 1.22 7.69 -0.93
N ALA A 136 2.17 7.98 -0.03
CA ALA A 136 3.48 8.50 -0.40
C ALA A 136 4.29 7.48 -1.24
N LEU A 137 4.31 6.21 -0.82
CA LEU A 137 4.96 5.12 -1.59
C LEU A 137 4.29 4.91 -2.95
N ILE A 138 2.96 4.96 -2.99
CA ILE A 138 2.21 4.85 -4.24
C ILE A 138 2.56 6.01 -5.17
N LEU A 139 2.57 7.25 -4.67
CA LEU A 139 2.92 8.43 -5.44
C LEU A 139 4.33 8.35 -6.01
N GLU A 140 5.29 7.81 -5.27
CA GLU A 140 6.64 7.57 -5.78
C GLU A 140 6.62 6.60 -6.98
N VAL A 141 5.89 5.49 -6.87
CA VAL A 141 5.78 4.50 -7.96
C VAL A 141 4.98 5.05 -9.14
N THR A 142 3.97 5.89 -8.90
CA THR A 142 3.15 6.50 -9.96
C THR A 142 3.72 7.81 -10.48
N GLU A 143 4.92 8.20 -10.06
CA GLU A 143 5.63 9.41 -10.49
C GLU A 143 4.81 10.69 -10.27
N GLY A 144 4.19 10.83 -9.09
CA GLY A 144 3.41 12.00 -8.69
C GLY A 144 2.02 12.12 -9.35
N ASN A 145 1.63 11.18 -10.21
CA ASN A 145 0.31 11.23 -10.86
C ASN A 145 -0.82 10.84 -9.88
N GLU A 146 -1.63 11.84 -9.50
CA GLU A 146 -2.71 11.69 -8.50
C GLU A 146 -3.82 10.71 -8.92
N SER A 147 -4.20 10.70 -10.20
CA SER A 147 -5.23 9.79 -10.73
C SER A 147 -4.76 8.33 -10.65
N HIS A 148 -3.52 8.08 -11.07
CA HIS A 148 -2.89 6.77 -10.95
C HIS A 148 -2.72 6.36 -9.49
N ALA A 149 -2.31 7.28 -8.62
CA ALA A 149 -2.14 7.00 -7.21
C ALA A 149 -3.45 6.61 -6.53
N LEU A 150 -4.53 7.36 -6.78
CA LEU A 150 -5.86 7.04 -6.27
C LEU A 150 -6.31 5.65 -6.76
N LYS A 151 -6.13 5.37 -8.05
CA LYS A 151 -6.49 4.08 -8.65
C LYS A 151 -5.81 2.90 -7.95
N VAL A 152 -4.50 3.00 -7.74
CA VAL A 152 -3.73 1.97 -7.02
C VAL A 152 -4.16 1.89 -5.56
N MET A 153 -4.39 3.02 -4.90
CA MET A 153 -4.81 3.06 -3.50
C MET A 153 -6.15 2.35 -3.30
N ILE A 154 -7.13 2.59 -4.18
CA ILE A 154 -8.42 1.89 -4.20
C ILE A 154 -8.22 0.38 -4.37
N TYR A 155 -7.41 -0.05 -5.35
CA TYR A 155 -7.13 -1.45 -5.55
C TYR A 155 -6.46 -2.10 -4.32
N LEU A 156 -5.46 -1.46 -3.74
CA LEU A 156 -4.76 -2.03 -2.58
C LEU A 156 -5.68 -2.16 -1.37
N ILE A 157 -6.44 -1.11 -1.03
CA ILE A 157 -7.23 -1.11 0.19
C ILE A 157 -8.52 -1.91 0.03
N ASP A 158 -9.21 -1.78 -1.10
CA ASP A 158 -10.53 -2.39 -1.26
C ASP A 158 -10.47 -3.82 -1.82
N LYS A 159 -9.40 -4.20 -2.53
CA LYS A 159 -9.26 -5.54 -3.14
C LYS A 159 -8.19 -6.42 -2.53
N VAL A 160 -7.02 -5.87 -2.23
CA VAL A 160 -5.87 -6.67 -1.75
C VAL A 160 -5.96 -6.92 -0.26
N LEU A 161 -6.31 -5.91 0.52
CA LEU A 161 -6.50 -6.05 1.96
C LEU A 161 -7.83 -6.76 2.28
N PRO A 162 -7.90 -7.50 3.39
CA PRO A 162 -9.14 -8.14 3.81
C PRO A 162 -10.29 -7.14 3.97
N GLU A 163 -11.51 -7.59 3.71
CA GLU A 163 -12.69 -6.75 3.94
C GLU A 163 -12.73 -6.29 5.41
N SER A 164 -13.12 -5.03 5.62
CA SER A 164 -13.18 -4.42 6.94
C SER A 164 -11.83 -4.35 7.70
N TYR A 165 -10.69 -4.46 7.00
CA TYR A 165 -9.37 -4.37 7.64
C TYR A 165 -9.20 -3.10 8.49
N PHE A 166 -9.69 -1.97 7.95
CA PHE A 166 -9.67 -0.66 8.59
C PHE A 166 -11.07 -0.20 9.05
N ALA A 167 -12.04 -1.11 9.17
CA ALA A 167 -13.37 -0.73 9.67
C ALA A 167 -13.31 -0.32 11.14
N ASN A 168 -14.37 0.36 11.61
CA ASN A 168 -14.49 1.09 12.89
C ASN A 168 -14.04 0.38 14.18
N ASN A 169 -13.82 -0.93 14.18
CA ASN A 169 -13.34 -1.67 15.35
C ASN A 169 -11.92 -2.24 15.22
N LEU A 170 -11.24 -2.04 14.07
CA LEU A 170 -9.89 -2.54 13.77
C LEU A 170 -9.69 -4.02 14.14
N ARG A 171 -10.76 -4.82 14.07
CA ARG A 171 -10.75 -6.20 14.55
C ARG A 171 -9.84 -7.07 13.69
N SER A 172 -9.99 -7.01 12.37
CA SER A 172 -9.17 -7.78 11.43
C SER A 172 -7.68 -7.45 11.58
N LEU A 173 -7.36 -6.18 11.72
CA LEU A 173 -6.01 -5.71 12.02
C LEU A 173 -5.49 -6.23 13.38
N SER A 174 -6.33 -6.24 14.41
CA SER A 174 -5.95 -6.76 15.74
C SER A 174 -5.64 -8.26 15.70
N VAL A 175 -6.38 -9.02 14.88
CA VAL A 175 -6.13 -10.46 14.64
C VAL A 175 -4.79 -10.65 13.94
N ASP A 176 -4.54 -9.94 12.84
CA ASP A 176 -3.25 -10.01 12.13
C ASP A 176 -2.08 -9.66 13.04
N MET A 177 -2.25 -8.63 13.88
CA MET A 177 -1.24 -8.25 14.86
C MET A 177 -0.98 -9.35 15.90
N ALA A 178 -2.00 -10.11 16.30
CA ALA A 178 -1.82 -11.25 17.18
C ALA A 178 -1.06 -12.38 16.48
N VAL A 179 -1.47 -12.74 15.26
CA VAL A 179 -0.79 -13.76 14.44
C VAL A 179 0.66 -13.39 14.19
N PHE A 180 0.95 -12.13 13.83
CA PHE A 180 2.31 -11.64 13.64
C PHE A 180 3.15 -11.78 14.91
N ARG A 181 2.61 -11.40 16.08
CA ARG A 181 3.31 -11.56 17.36
C ARG A 181 3.62 -13.02 17.67
N ASP A 182 2.69 -13.93 17.38
CA ASP A 182 2.90 -15.35 17.61
C ASP A 182 3.95 -15.93 16.64
N LEU A 183 3.89 -15.56 15.36
CA LEU A 183 4.92 -15.92 14.38
C LEU A 183 6.29 -15.37 14.76
N LEU A 184 6.36 -14.13 15.24
CA LEU A 184 7.60 -13.51 15.69
C LEU A 184 8.19 -14.25 16.90
N ARG A 185 7.37 -14.65 17.88
CA ARG A 185 7.81 -15.49 19.00
C ARG A 185 8.33 -16.84 18.54
N MET A 186 7.67 -17.47 17.56
CA MET A 186 8.06 -18.79 17.04
C MET A 186 9.34 -18.74 16.20
N LYS A 187 9.50 -17.71 15.36
CA LYS A 187 10.60 -17.62 14.39
C LYS A 187 11.82 -16.87 14.94
N LEU A 188 11.61 -15.85 15.77
CA LEU A 188 12.65 -14.95 16.28
C LEU A 188 12.40 -14.62 17.77
N PRO A 189 12.50 -15.61 18.68
CA PRO A 189 12.11 -15.47 20.09
C PRO A 189 12.89 -14.37 20.82
N HIS A 190 14.20 -14.26 20.59
CA HIS A 190 15.04 -13.22 21.22
C HIS A 190 14.62 -11.80 20.79
N LEU A 191 14.33 -11.60 19.50
CA LEU A 191 13.84 -10.32 19.00
C LEU A 191 12.46 -10.00 19.57
N SER A 192 11.56 -10.99 19.62
CA SER A 192 10.24 -10.80 20.21
C SER A 192 10.32 -10.37 21.68
N GLN A 193 11.21 -10.98 22.46
CA GLN A 193 11.41 -10.63 23.86
C GLN A 193 12.00 -9.22 24.02
N HIS A 194 12.98 -8.87 23.18
CA HIS A 194 13.58 -7.54 23.19
C HIS A 194 12.56 -6.44 22.87
N LEU A 195 11.75 -6.63 21.82
CA LEU A 195 10.68 -5.69 21.46
C LEU A 195 9.61 -5.57 22.56
N HIS A 196 9.28 -6.67 23.23
CA HIS A 196 8.35 -6.63 24.36
C HIS A 196 8.89 -5.80 25.53
N LEU A 197 10.19 -5.90 25.82
CA LEU A 197 10.84 -5.09 26.85
C LEU A 197 10.85 -3.60 26.45
N LEU A 198 11.20 -3.27 25.21
CA LEU A 198 11.18 -1.90 24.71
C LEU A 198 9.78 -1.27 24.80
N GLN A 199 8.74 -2.02 24.39
CA GLN A 199 7.36 -1.55 24.51
C GLN A 199 7.01 -1.26 25.97
N LYS A 200 7.34 -2.17 26.88
CA LYS A 200 7.08 -2.00 28.32
C LYS A 200 7.82 -0.79 28.91
N THR A 201 9.02 -0.50 28.45
CA THR A 201 9.78 0.69 28.85
C THR A 201 9.13 1.95 28.28
N ALA A 202 8.78 1.96 27.00
CA ALA A 202 8.10 3.07 26.36
C ALA A 202 6.74 3.38 27.01
N ASP A 203 5.95 2.37 27.38
CA ASP A 203 4.65 2.54 28.04
C ASP A 203 4.79 3.12 29.46
N ARG A 204 5.95 2.93 30.10
CA ARG A 204 6.25 3.53 31.41
C ARG A 204 6.68 4.99 31.30
N GLU A 205 7.35 5.35 30.20
CA GLU A 205 7.87 6.69 29.95
C GLU A 205 6.85 7.60 29.27
N ALA A 206 6.03 7.06 28.37
CA ALA A 206 4.95 7.75 27.69
C ALA A 206 3.63 7.30 28.31
N GLY A 207 3.03 8.13 29.17
CA GLY A 207 1.74 7.86 29.82
C GLY A 207 0.59 7.60 28.85
N GLY A 208 0.47 6.36 28.34
CA GLY A 208 -0.67 5.86 27.57
C GLY A 208 -0.71 6.23 26.08
N GLY A 209 0.43 6.49 25.43
CA GLY A 209 0.49 6.74 24.00
C GLY A 209 0.69 5.45 23.18
N SER A 210 -0.38 4.72 22.87
CA SER A 210 -0.33 3.51 22.04
C SER A 210 0.42 3.77 20.73
N VAL A 211 1.55 3.09 20.56
CA VAL A 211 2.47 3.22 19.43
C VAL A 211 1.78 2.73 18.15
N CYS A 212 1.25 3.69 17.38
CA CYS A 212 0.73 3.49 16.03
C CYS A 212 1.83 3.22 14.97
N LEU A 213 2.95 2.61 15.35
CA LEU A 213 3.97 2.14 14.39
C LEU A 213 3.69 0.72 13.89
N SER A 214 2.88 -0.07 14.61
CA SER A 214 2.74 -1.50 14.30
C SER A 214 1.83 -1.79 13.10
N VAL A 215 0.91 -0.90 12.79
CA VAL A 215 -0.07 -1.06 11.70
C VAL A 215 0.56 -0.67 10.36
N CYS A 216 1.32 0.43 10.34
CA CYS A 216 2.08 0.84 9.18
C CYS A 216 3.11 -0.20 8.78
N LEU A 217 3.83 -0.82 9.73
CA LEU A 217 4.85 -1.80 9.37
C LEU A 217 4.27 -3.07 8.74
N SER A 218 3.13 -3.61 9.18
CA SER A 218 2.58 -4.85 8.58
C SER A 218 1.97 -4.63 7.18
N VAL A 219 1.28 -3.51 6.97
CA VAL A 219 0.71 -3.16 5.66
C VAL A 219 1.82 -2.72 4.71
N CYS A 220 2.78 -1.91 5.18
CA CYS A 220 3.95 -1.57 4.39
C CYS A 220 4.80 -2.82 4.12
N LEU A 221 5.09 -3.71 5.06
CA LEU A 221 5.87 -4.93 4.80
C LEU A 221 5.17 -5.84 3.79
N SER A 222 3.85 -5.97 3.82
CA SER A 222 3.13 -6.80 2.84
C SER A 222 3.15 -6.18 1.43
N VAL A 223 3.02 -4.86 1.32
CA VAL A 223 3.07 -4.13 0.03
C VAL A 223 4.51 -3.96 -0.49
N ILE A 224 5.48 -3.73 0.39
CA ILE A 224 6.93 -3.63 0.13
C ILE A 224 7.51 -4.99 -0.23
N GLN A 225 7.11 -6.10 0.44
CA GLN A 225 7.59 -7.43 0.07
C GLN A 225 7.12 -7.87 -1.33
N THR A 226 6.00 -7.35 -1.82
CA THR A 226 5.57 -7.59 -3.21
C THR A 226 6.32 -6.76 -4.25
N THR A 227 7.06 -5.71 -3.87
CA THR A 227 7.46 -4.66 -4.83
C THR A 227 8.85 -4.04 -4.62
N THR A 228 9.50 -4.24 -3.48
CA THR A 228 10.85 -3.72 -3.19
C THR A 228 11.64 -4.74 -2.36
N SER A 229 12.61 -5.39 -3.01
CA SER A 229 13.84 -5.84 -2.37
C SER A 229 14.97 -5.59 -3.36
N PRO A 230 15.99 -4.85 -2.92
CA PRO A 230 17.21 -5.54 -2.55
C PRO A 230 17.44 -5.38 -1.06
N LEU A 231 17.69 -6.49 -0.39
CA LEU A 231 18.39 -6.52 0.89
C LEU A 231 19.74 -5.81 0.68
N THR A 232 19.90 -4.58 1.15
CA THR A 232 21.24 -4.05 1.37
C THR A 232 21.81 -4.75 2.59
N ASN A 233 22.87 -5.50 2.34
CA ASN A 233 23.73 -6.13 3.33
C ASN A 233 24.00 -5.20 4.52
N ALA A 234 23.46 -5.54 5.69
CA ALA A 234 24.15 -5.26 6.93
C ALA A 234 25.31 -6.28 7.01
N SER A 235 26.45 -5.88 6.45
CA SER A 235 27.73 -6.51 6.76
C SER A 235 28.10 -6.17 8.20
N VAL A 236 28.60 -7.18 8.89
CA VAL A 236 29.23 -7.20 10.23
C VAL A 236 30.12 -5.99 10.49
#